data_AF-A0A954WD16-F1
#
_entry.id   AF-A0A954WD16-F1
#
_cell.length_a   1.000
_cell.length_b   1.000
_cell.length_c   1.000
_cell.angle_alpha   90.00
_cell.angle_beta   90.00
_cell.angle_gamma   90.00
#
_symmetry.space_group_name_H-M   'P 1'
#
loop_
_entity.id
_entity.type
_entity.pdbx_description
1 polymer ?
#
loop_
_entity_poly.entity_id
_entity_poly.type
_entity_poly.pdbx_seq_one_letter_code
_entity_poly.pdbx_strand_id
1 'polypeptide(L)'
;MLSNCCLRCHVWCLLLIGLWVLPLSALAERPAAPKLLPRSTMAYLRVHSAPELVEAFRETSGGRMARDEQIQPLLAHLYGSLTQAFADAQGELGMSLDELLSIPRGEMCVAFVAPEQGQPAVAVILEAGENLPIAERLLGFARDRAVADGATVRTESYRDTELKVFETGETTNPAYFIREATIVISSDVALTKQMLNVWDGEQAETLADNRRFTTIMSRSQGTKEERPQITWFVEPIDLVKRLTRGNLTAAAGLAILPALGVDGLQAIGGSMILATEEFDSIMHLHVMMQTPREGVLKMIALEPGDITPENWVP
;
A
#
# COMPACT_ATOMS: atom_id res chain seq x y z
N MET A 1 -72.09 -43.22 24.18
CA MET A 1 -72.55 -43.38 22.79
C MET A 1 -72.29 -42.09 22.04
N LEU A 2 -71.47 -42.19 21.00
CA LEU A 2 -71.36 -41.32 19.82
C LEU A 2 -71.04 -39.82 19.97
N SER A 3 -70.00 -39.45 19.22
CA SER A 3 -69.80 -38.20 18.48
C SER A 3 -69.28 -36.97 19.26
N ASN A 4 -68.01 -36.66 19.06
CA ASN A 4 -67.61 -35.52 18.23
C ASN A 4 -66.09 -35.53 18.00
N CYS A 5 -65.73 -36.27 16.95
CA CYS A 5 -64.49 -36.11 16.20
C CYS A 5 -64.67 -34.95 15.20
N CYS A 6 -63.57 -34.34 14.76
CA CYS A 6 -63.48 -33.28 13.75
C CYS A 6 -63.86 -31.86 14.18
N LEU A 7 -62.88 -31.09 14.68
CA LEU A 7 -62.52 -29.82 14.04
C LEU A 7 -61.16 -29.28 14.54
N ARG A 8 -60.23 -29.11 13.59
CA ARG A 8 -59.09 -28.16 13.58
C ARG A 8 -57.95 -28.45 14.58
N CYS A 9 -56.89 -29.19 14.30
CA CYS A 9 -56.14 -29.47 13.06
C CYS A 9 -55.51 -28.27 12.31
N HIS A 10 -55.42 -27.08 12.91
CA HIS A 10 -54.75 -25.92 12.27
C HIS A 10 -53.75 -25.15 13.15
N VAL A 11 -53.34 -25.68 14.31
CA VAL A 11 -52.42 -24.95 15.22
C VAL A 11 -50.97 -25.47 15.16
N TRP A 12 -50.69 -26.49 14.35
CA TRP A 12 -49.38 -27.18 14.32
C TRP A 12 -48.60 -27.06 12.99
N CYS A 13 -48.90 -26.07 12.15
CA CYS A 13 -48.15 -25.80 10.91
C CYS A 13 -47.39 -24.46 10.89
N LEU A 14 -47.35 -23.69 11.99
CA LEU A 14 -46.68 -22.38 12.07
C LEU A 14 -45.34 -22.41 12.84
N LEU A 15 -44.65 -23.56 12.89
CA LEU A 15 -43.42 -23.74 13.69
C LEU A 15 -42.24 -24.33 12.90
N LEU A 16 -42.23 -24.19 11.56
CA LEU A 16 -41.17 -24.75 10.69
C LEU A 16 -40.71 -23.80 9.56
N ILE A 17 -40.76 -22.49 9.76
CA ILE A 17 -40.09 -21.50 8.90
C ILE A 17 -39.34 -20.49 9.79
N GLY A 18 -38.58 -21.02 10.74
CA GLY A 18 -37.61 -20.24 11.53
C GLY A 18 -36.27 -20.24 10.82
N LEU A 19 -36.20 -19.49 9.72
CA LEU A 19 -35.02 -18.80 9.19
C LEU A 19 -33.66 -19.31 9.73
N TRP A 20 -33.13 -20.37 9.12
CA TRP A 20 -31.69 -20.60 9.10
C TRP A 20 -31.07 -19.50 8.24
N VAL A 21 -30.92 -18.30 8.81
CA VAL A 21 -29.86 -17.40 8.36
C VAL A 21 -28.59 -18.07 8.83
N LEU A 22 -28.05 -18.95 7.99
CA LEU A 22 -26.62 -19.19 8.02
C LEU A 22 -26.01 -17.78 8.00
N PRO A 23 -25.17 -17.38 8.98
CA PRO A 23 -24.34 -16.23 8.74
C PRO A 23 -23.59 -16.61 7.47
N LEU A 24 -23.92 -15.94 6.37
CA LEU A 24 -23.01 -15.83 5.25
C LEU A 24 -21.75 -15.36 5.97
N SER A 25 -20.74 -16.22 6.07
CA SER A 25 -19.45 -15.80 6.56
C SER A 25 -19.16 -14.56 5.73
N ALA A 26 -19.27 -13.38 6.35
CA ALA A 26 -18.67 -12.21 5.80
C ALA A 26 -17.24 -12.69 5.61
N LEU A 27 -16.83 -12.91 4.36
CA LEU A 27 -15.43 -13.06 4.03
C LEU A 27 -14.79 -11.91 4.78
N ALA A 28 -14.08 -12.22 5.86
CA ALA A 28 -13.56 -11.20 6.75
C ALA A 28 -12.71 -10.34 5.84
N GLU A 29 -13.16 -9.12 5.59
CA GLU A 29 -12.46 -8.22 4.70
C GLU A 29 -11.09 -8.03 5.33
N ARG A 30 -10.05 -8.58 4.68
CA ARG A 30 -8.71 -8.62 5.23
C ARG A 30 -8.29 -7.21 5.67
N PRO A 31 -7.46 -7.07 6.71
CA PRO A 31 -7.03 -5.75 7.12
C PRO A 31 -6.31 -5.02 5.97
N ALA A 32 -6.73 -3.79 5.68
CA ALA A 32 -6.04 -2.92 4.72
C ALA A 32 -4.60 -2.60 5.19
N ALA A 33 -3.70 -2.28 4.26
CA ALA A 33 -2.29 -2.05 4.56
C ALA A 33 -1.99 -1.11 5.75
N PRO A 34 -2.68 0.03 5.95
CA PRO A 34 -2.45 0.88 7.13
C PRO A 34 -2.69 0.20 8.48
N LYS A 35 -3.56 -0.83 8.51
CA LYS A 35 -3.86 -1.62 9.71
C LYS A 35 -2.90 -2.79 9.92
N LEU A 36 -2.02 -3.07 8.98
CA LEU A 36 -1.00 -4.12 9.08
C LEU A 36 0.38 -3.53 9.34
N LEU A 37 0.65 -2.38 8.73
CA LEU A 37 1.92 -1.68 8.85
C LEU A 37 2.10 -1.13 10.26
N PRO A 38 3.30 -1.22 10.86
CA PRO A 38 3.57 -0.64 12.17
C PRO A 38 3.38 0.87 12.18
N ARG A 39 3.11 1.43 13.37
CA ARG A 39 3.07 2.89 13.60
C ARG A 39 4.38 3.60 13.21
N SER A 40 5.51 2.89 13.25
CA SER A 40 6.85 3.38 12.86
C SER A 40 7.07 3.47 11.34
N THR A 41 6.03 3.27 10.52
CA THR A 41 6.07 3.56 9.09
C THR A 41 6.31 5.06 8.84
N MET A 42 7.41 5.37 8.15
CA MET A 42 7.84 6.75 7.86
C MET A 42 7.53 7.18 6.42
N ALA A 43 7.41 6.24 5.49
CA ALA A 43 6.95 6.50 4.14
C ALA A 43 6.00 5.38 3.69
N TYR A 44 4.99 5.75 2.92
CA TYR A 44 3.89 4.88 2.56
C TYR A 44 3.32 5.34 1.22
N LEU A 45 3.08 4.37 0.33
CA LEU A 45 2.33 4.55 -0.90
C LEU A 45 1.43 3.34 -1.08
N ARG A 46 0.14 3.59 -1.26
CA ARG A 46 -0.86 2.56 -1.50
C ARG A 46 -1.66 2.88 -2.75
N VAL A 47 -1.82 1.86 -3.58
CA VAL A 47 -2.85 1.74 -4.60
C VAL A 47 -3.99 0.91 -3.99
N HIS A 48 -5.21 1.45 -3.98
CA HIS A 48 -6.35 0.77 -3.35
C HIS A 48 -6.81 -0.47 -4.15
N SER A 49 -6.78 -0.36 -5.48
CA SER A 49 -7.06 -1.44 -6.41
C SER A 49 -6.23 -1.20 -7.67
N ALA A 50 -5.31 -2.10 -7.97
CA ALA A 50 -4.46 -1.99 -9.15
C ALA A 50 -5.27 -2.06 -10.46
N PRO A 51 -6.28 -2.94 -10.62
CA PRO A 51 -7.15 -2.92 -11.79
C PRO A 51 -7.90 -1.59 -11.96
N GLU A 52 -8.47 -1.04 -10.88
CA GLU A 52 -9.18 0.24 -10.94
C GLU A 52 -8.22 1.40 -11.27
N LEU A 53 -7.00 1.39 -10.74
CA LEU A 53 -6.01 2.40 -11.08
C LEU A 53 -5.63 2.35 -12.55
N VAL A 54 -5.43 1.14 -13.11
CA VAL A 54 -5.11 0.97 -14.54
C VAL A 54 -6.27 1.46 -15.41
N GLU A 55 -7.50 1.14 -15.06
CA GLU A 55 -8.67 1.56 -15.82
C GLU A 55 -8.87 3.07 -15.74
N ALA A 56 -8.85 3.65 -14.54
CA ALA A 56 -8.94 5.09 -14.35
C ALA A 56 -7.80 5.82 -15.08
N PHE A 57 -6.58 5.30 -15.03
CA PHE A 57 -5.46 5.89 -15.78
C PHE A 57 -5.72 5.87 -17.29
N ARG A 58 -6.28 4.79 -17.85
CA ARG A 58 -6.61 4.73 -19.29
C ARG A 58 -7.65 5.77 -19.70
N GLU A 59 -8.57 6.11 -18.81
CA GLU A 59 -9.59 7.13 -19.05
C GLU A 59 -9.05 8.56 -18.97
N THR A 60 -7.86 8.77 -18.41
CA THR A 60 -7.19 10.08 -18.45
C THR A 60 -6.66 10.42 -19.85
N SER A 61 -6.46 11.72 -20.07
CA SER A 61 -5.81 12.27 -21.26
C SER A 61 -4.38 11.75 -21.38
N GLY A 62 -3.67 11.65 -20.24
CA GLY A 62 -2.34 11.03 -20.17
C GLY A 62 -2.34 9.56 -20.60
N GLY A 63 -3.31 8.76 -20.15
CA GLY A 63 -3.43 7.35 -20.52
C GLY A 63 -3.90 7.11 -21.96
N ARG A 64 -4.68 8.02 -22.56
CA ARG A 64 -4.95 8.02 -24.00
C ARG A 64 -3.69 8.32 -24.81
N MET A 65 -2.95 9.37 -24.44
CA MET A 65 -1.70 9.75 -25.09
C MET A 65 -0.64 8.65 -24.97
N ALA A 66 -0.57 7.96 -23.83
CA ALA A 66 0.36 6.85 -23.64
C ALA A 66 0.11 5.67 -24.60
N ARG A 67 -1.08 5.57 -25.18
CA ARG A 67 -1.44 4.54 -26.17
C ARG A 67 -1.26 5.02 -27.62
N ASP A 68 -0.85 6.26 -27.83
CA ASP A 68 -0.54 6.78 -29.15
C ASP A 68 0.76 6.16 -29.68
N GLU A 69 0.72 5.60 -30.89
CA GLU A 69 1.87 4.95 -31.54
C GLU A 69 3.10 5.87 -31.66
N GLN A 70 2.89 7.19 -31.76
CA GLN A 70 3.97 8.17 -31.85
C GLN A 70 4.64 8.45 -30.49
N ILE A 71 3.92 8.20 -29.39
CA ILE A 71 4.40 8.43 -28.02
C ILE A 71 5.08 7.17 -27.45
N GLN A 72 4.72 5.99 -27.93
CA GLN A 72 5.29 4.70 -27.51
C GLN A 72 6.82 4.66 -27.53
N PRO A 73 7.53 5.14 -28.57
CA PRO A 73 9.00 5.16 -28.57
C PRO A 73 9.60 6.04 -27.45
N LEU A 74 8.97 7.17 -27.15
CA LEU A 74 9.41 8.05 -26.06
C LEU A 74 9.23 7.36 -24.71
N LEU A 75 8.10 6.70 -24.48
CA LEU A 75 7.85 5.95 -23.25
C LEU A 75 8.84 4.78 -23.09
N ALA A 76 9.10 4.04 -24.15
CA ALA A 76 10.09 2.96 -24.14
C ALA A 76 11.49 3.47 -23.76
N HIS A 77 11.88 4.67 -24.20
CA HIS A 77 13.15 5.28 -23.81
C HIS A 77 13.16 5.74 -22.33
N LEU A 78 12.07 6.33 -21.85
CA LEU A 78 11.98 6.80 -20.46
C LEU A 78 11.98 5.65 -19.44
N TYR A 79 11.40 4.51 -19.83
CA TYR A 79 11.31 3.32 -18.99
C TYR A 79 12.33 2.24 -19.39
N GLY A 80 13.34 2.58 -20.20
CA GLY A 80 14.32 1.65 -20.77
C GLY A 80 15.01 0.73 -19.75
N SER A 81 15.27 1.23 -18.55
CA SER A 81 15.88 0.47 -17.44
C SER A 81 14.93 -0.56 -16.83
N LEU A 82 13.62 -0.24 -16.73
CA LEU A 82 12.61 -1.20 -16.30
C LEU A 82 12.39 -2.26 -17.37
N THR A 83 12.31 -1.87 -18.65
CA THR A 83 12.15 -2.83 -19.75
C THR A 83 13.33 -3.80 -19.87
N GLN A 84 14.56 -3.38 -19.53
CA GLN A 84 15.70 -4.28 -19.52
C GLN A 84 15.57 -5.34 -18.40
N ALA A 85 15.23 -4.91 -17.18
CA ALA A 85 14.99 -5.85 -16.07
C ALA A 85 13.83 -6.82 -16.36
N PHE A 86 12.79 -6.35 -17.07
CA PHE A 86 11.70 -7.20 -17.53
C PHE A 86 12.08 -8.13 -18.68
N ALA A 87 12.96 -7.70 -19.59
CA ALA A 87 13.46 -8.55 -20.68
C ALA A 87 14.31 -9.70 -20.14
N ASP A 88 15.11 -9.44 -19.11
CA ASP A 88 15.88 -10.47 -18.40
C ASP A 88 14.92 -11.49 -17.74
N ALA A 89 13.85 -11.01 -17.09
CA ALA A 89 12.81 -11.88 -16.53
C ALA A 89 12.03 -12.66 -17.61
N GLN A 90 11.67 -12.04 -18.72
CA GLN A 90 10.97 -12.69 -19.84
C GLN A 90 11.84 -13.78 -20.48
N GLY A 91 13.14 -13.55 -20.62
CA GLY A 91 14.11 -14.52 -21.16
C GLY A 91 14.26 -15.77 -20.29
N GLU A 92 14.19 -15.64 -18.96
CA GLU A 92 14.38 -16.74 -18.02
C GLU A 92 13.09 -17.43 -17.56
N LEU A 93 11.97 -16.70 -17.48
CA LEU A 93 10.67 -17.21 -17.01
C LEU A 93 9.66 -17.50 -18.12
N GLY A 94 9.86 -16.96 -19.32
CA GLY A 94 8.87 -17.00 -20.39
C GLY A 94 7.58 -16.23 -20.09
N MET A 95 7.54 -15.42 -19.02
CA MET A 95 6.38 -14.58 -18.70
C MET A 95 6.42 -13.27 -19.48
N SER A 96 5.27 -12.87 -20.02
CA SER A 96 5.15 -11.57 -20.70
C SER A 96 5.06 -10.43 -19.68
N LEU A 97 5.37 -9.20 -20.13
CA LEU A 97 5.17 -8.00 -19.30
C LEU A 97 3.70 -7.86 -18.87
N ASP A 98 2.76 -8.18 -19.77
CA ASP A 98 1.33 -8.12 -19.46
C ASP A 98 0.93 -9.13 -18.38
N GLU A 99 1.53 -10.33 -18.38
CA GLU A 99 1.32 -11.31 -17.31
C GLU A 99 1.82 -10.77 -15.97
N LEU A 100 3.02 -10.16 -15.93
CA LEU A 100 3.58 -9.56 -14.72
C LEU A 100 2.74 -8.39 -14.19
N LEU A 101 2.33 -7.49 -15.07
CA LEU A 101 1.47 -6.35 -14.73
C LEU A 101 0.06 -6.78 -14.33
N SER A 102 -0.37 -7.97 -14.72
CA SER A 102 -1.66 -8.53 -14.30
C SER A 102 -1.65 -9.07 -12.88
N ILE A 103 -0.48 -9.37 -12.30
CA ILE A 103 -0.37 -10.01 -10.98
C ILE A 103 -1.15 -9.25 -9.89
N PRO A 104 -1.01 -7.93 -9.72
CA PRO A 104 -1.79 -7.19 -8.73
C PRO A 104 -3.28 -7.14 -9.12
N ARG A 105 -4.14 -7.73 -8.30
CA ARG A 105 -5.61 -7.79 -8.50
C ARG A 105 -6.42 -6.97 -7.52
N GLY A 106 -5.79 -6.47 -6.46
CA GLY A 106 -6.43 -5.60 -5.49
C GLY A 106 -5.45 -4.55 -4.97
N GLU A 107 -5.36 -4.42 -3.65
CA GLU A 107 -4.47 -3.47 -3.02
C GLU A 107 -3.00 -3.78 -3.31
N MET A 108 -2.22 -2.72 -3.54
CA MET A 108 -0.77 -2.79 -3.50
C MET A 108 -0.25 -1.67 -2.60
N CYS A 109 0.70 -2.00 -1.73
CA CYS A 109 1.30 -1.03 -0.83
C CYS A 109 2.81 -1.24 -0.75
N VAL A 110 3.56 -0.15 -0.77
CA VAL A 110 4.98 -0.12 -0.43
C VAL A 110 5.17 0.83 0.74
N ALA A 111 5.92 0.38 1.75
CA ALA A 111 6.17 1.14 2.95
C ALA A 111 7.64 1.08 3.37
N PHE A 112 8.14 2.22 3.85
CA PHE A 112 9.42 2.30 4.53
C PHE A 112 9.16 2.40 6.03
N VAL A 113 9.56 1.37 6.76
CA VAL A 113 9.39 1.26 8.20
C VAL A 113 10.73 1.51 8.85
N ALA A 114 10.78 2.47 9.77
CA ALA A 114 12.02 2.75 10.48
C ALA A 114 11.68 2.88 11.96
N PRO A 115 11.91 1.84 12.77
CA PRO A 115 11.62 1.88 14.20
C PRO A 115 12.52 2.85 14.97
N GLU A 116 12.19 3.14 16.23
CA GLU A 116 13.07 3.94 17.09
C GLU A 116 14.38 3.23 17.39
N GLN A 117 14.32 1.91 17.54
CA GLN A 117 15.46 1.02 17.71
C GLN A 117 15.39 -0.09 16.67
N GLY A 118 16.53 -0.47 16.09
CA GLY A 118 16.60 -1.44 15.00
C GLY A 118 16.90 -0.80 13.64
N GLN A 119 17.08 -1.65 12.64
CA GLN A 119 17.36 -1.23 11.28
C GLN A 119 16.06 -0.85 10.55
N PRO A 120 16.10 0.17 9.67
CA PRO A 120 15.00 0.42 8.75
C PRO A 120 14.78 -0.78 7.82
N ALA A 121 13.53 -0.98 7.42
CA ALA A 121 13.12 -2.05 6.54
C ALA A 121 12.07 -1.56 5.54
N VAL A 122 11.99 -2.24 4.40
CA VAL A 122 10.92 -2.05 3.42
C VAL A 122 9.88 -3.14 3.61
N ALA A 123 8.62 -2.79 3.46
CA ALA A 123 7.51 -3.73 3.38
C ALA A 123 6.73 -3.52 2.08
N VAL A 124 6.33 -4.62 1.45
CA VAL A 124 5.46 -4.65 0.28
C VAL A 124 4.28 -5.57 0.60
N ILE A 125 3.07 -5.07 0.36
CA ILE A 125 1.83 -5.84 0.45
C ILE A 125 1.23 -5.84 -0.95
N LEU A 126 0.95 -7.01 -1.50
CA LEU A 126 0.40 -7.16 -2.85
C LEU A 126 -0.71 -8.19 -2.83
N GLU A 127 -1.92 -7.77 -3.20
CA GLU A 127 -3.05 -8.66 -3.38
C GLU A 127 -3.03 -9.24 -4.80
N ALA A 128 -2.77 -10.55 -4.89
CA ALA A 128 -2.70 -11.26 -6.16
C ALA A 128 -4.03 -11.89 -6.57
N GLY A 129 -4.96 -12.12 -5.63
CA GLY A 129 -6.27 -12.70 -5.92
C GLY A 129 -6.17 -14.02 -6.69
N GLU A 130 -6.92 -14.14 -7.78
CA GLU A 130 -6.88 -15.31 -8.68
C GLU A 130 -5.54 -15.49 -9.42
N ASN A 131 -4.71 -14.44 -9.47
CA ASN A 131 -3.39 -14.47 -10.09
C ASN A 131 -2.28 -14.93 -9.13
N LEU A 132 -2.62 -15.40 -7.92
CA LEU A 132 -1.65 -15.96 -6.99
C LEU A 132 -0.71 -17.01 -7.63
N PRO A 133 -1.17 -17.97 -8.45
CA PRO A 133 -0.27 -18.94 -9.09
C PRO A 133 0.79 -18.28 -10.00
N ILE A 134 0.46 -17.15 -10.64
CA ILE A 134 1.43 -16.39 -11.46
C ILE A 134 2.46 -15.74 -10.54
N ALA A 135 2.01 -15.14 -9.44
CA ALA A 135 2.87 -14.52 -8.44
C ALA A 135 3.81 -15.53 -7.76
N GLU A 136 3.32 -16.74 -7.46
CA GLU A 136 4.14 -17.82 -6.88
C GLU A 136 5.23 -18.30 -7.84
N ARG A 137 4.96 -18.35 -9.16
CA ARG A 137 6.02 -18.62 -10.16
C ARG A 137 7.09 -17.54 -10.13
N LEU A 138 6.70 -16.27 -10.07
CA LEU A 138 7.65 -15.14 -9.97
C LEU A 138 8.47 -15.21 -8.66
N LEU A 139 7.84 -15.53 -7.54
CA LEU A 139 8.52 -15.72 -6.25
C LEU A 139 9.47 -16.93 -6.28
N GLY A 140 9.07 -18.02 -6.94
CA GLY A 140 9.91 -19.20 -7.13
C GLY A 140 11.17 -18.88 -7.95
N PHE A 141 11.04 -18.05 -8.97
CA PHE A 141 12.18 -17.57 -9.73
C PHE A 141 13.09 -16.63 -8.95
N ALA A 142 12.52 -15.65 -8.25
CA ALA A 142 13.29 -14.76 -7.38
C ALA A 142 14.06 -15.56 -6.32
N ARG A 143 13.46 -16.64 -5.80
CA ARG A 143 14.09 -17.61 -4.91
C ARG A 143 15.27 -18.31 -5.58
N ASP A 144 15.08 -18.88 -6.76
CA ASP A 144 16.12 -19.63 -7.44
C ASP A 144 17.31 -18.72 -7.82
N ARG A 145 17.03 -17.46 -8.20
CA ARG A 145 18.06 -16.44 -8.42
C ARG A 145 18.81 -16.09 -7.14
N ALA A 146 18.10 -15.87 -6.03
CA ALA A 146 18.75 -15.58 -4.74
C ALA A 146 19.66 -16.73 -4.29
N VAL A 147 19.24 -17.99 -4.49
CA VAL A 147 20.07 -19.16 -4.19
C VAL A 147 21.30 -19.22 -5.09
N ALA A 148 21.14 -18.94 -6.39
CA ALA A 148 22.27 -18.86 -7.32
C ALA A 148 23.28 -17.76 -6.93
N ASP A 149 22.80 -16.68 -6.32
CA ASP A 149 23.63 -15.59 -5.79
C ASP A 149 24.17 -15.86 -4.37
N GLY A 150 23.94 -17.07 -3.82
CA GLY A 150 24.53 -17.54 -2.57
C GLY A 150 23.64 -17.42 -1.33
N ALA A 151 22.38 -16.99 -1.47
CA ALA A 151 21.44 -16.97 -0.37
C ALA A 151 20.97 -18.40 0.01
N THR A 152 20.72 -18.63 1.29
CA THR A 152 20.04 -19.85 1.76
C THR A 152 18.57 -19.54 2.00
N VAL A 153 17.67 -20.33 1.42
CA VAL A 153 16.23 -20.13 1.61
C VAL A 153 15.69 -21.14 2.60
N ARG A 154 15.15 -20.64 3.70
CA ARG A 154 14.56 -21.45 4.77
C ARG A 154 13.06 -21.26 4.79
N THR A 155 12.34 -22.38 4.91
CA THR A 155 10.93 -22.32 5.32
C THR A 155 10.87 -22.39 6.83
N GLU A 156 10.28 -21.38 7.45
CA GLU A 156 10.02 -21.32 8.88
C GLU A 156 8.51 -21.39 9.10
N SER A 157 8.04 -22.37 9.86
CA SER A 157 6.68 -22.35 10.37
C SER A 157 6.58 -21.35 11.51
N TYR A 158 5.72 -20.36 11.39
CA TYR A 158 5.44 -19.39 12.43
C TYR A 158 3.93 -19.29 12.59
N ARG A 159 3.43 -19.69 13.77
CA ARG A 159 2.00 -19.94 14.01
C ARG A 159 1.48 -21.02 13.05
N ASP A 160 0.41 -20.74 12.33
CA ASP A 160 -0.21 -21.58 11.31
C ASP A 160 0.18 -21.17 9.88
N THR A 161 1.16 -20.28 9.72
CA THR A 161 1.60 -19.73 8.43
C THR A 161 3.06 -20.10 8.15
N GLU A 162 3.36 -20.44 6.89
CA GLU A 162 4.75 -20.62 6.43
C GLU A 162 5.37 -19.29 6.03
N LEU A 163 6.55 -19.01 6.57
CA LEU A 163 7.41 -17.90 6.15
C LEU A 163 8.53 -18.46 5.28
N LYS A 164 8.80 -17.81 4.16
CA LYS A 164 10.01 -18.06 3.36
C LYS A 164 11.02 -16.97 3.70
N VAL A 165 12.12 -17.36 4.33
CA VAL A 165 13.20 -16.49 4.80
C VAL A 165 14.42 -16.68 3.91
N PHE A 166 15.00 -15.57 3.46
CA PHE A 166 16.17 -15.51 2.61
C PHE A 166 17.37 -15.09 3.45
N GLU A 167 18.21 -16.06 3.82
CA GLU A 167 19.43 -15.83 4.57
C GLU A 167 20.53 -15.41 3.59
N THR A 168 20.87 -14.12 3.57
CA THR A 168 21.83 -13.54 2.62
C THR A 168 23.23 -13.34 3.21
N GLY A 169 23.42 -13.65 4.50
CA GLY A 169 24.64 -13.35 5.24
C GLY A 169 24.77 -11.89 5.67
N GLU A 170 23.77 -11.06 5.34
CA GLU A 170 23.66 -9.67 5.78
C GLU A 170 23.03 -9.56 7.18
N THR A 171 22.97 -8.35 7.73
CA THR A 171 22.37 -8.10 9.05
C THR A 171 20.86 -8.30 9.08
N THR A 172 20.20 -8.13 7.93
CA THR A 172 18.75 -8.29 7.77
C THR A 172 18.47 -9.29 6.67
N ASN A 173 17.49 -10.16 6.90
CA ASN A 173 17.10 -11.20 5.97
C ASN A 173 15.70 -10.90 5.43
N PRO A 174 15.52 -10.79 4.10
CA PRO A 174 14.20 -10.68 3.52
C PRO A 174 13.34 -11.89 3.83
N ALA A 175 12.05 -11.67 4.05
CA ALA A 175 11.10 -12.74 4.25
C ALA A 175 9.72 -12.38 3.71
N TYR A 176 9.00 -13.39 3.24
CA TYR A 176 7.60 -13.24 2.87
C TYR A 176 6.71 -14.33 3.44
N PHE A 177 5.42 -14.02 3.54
CA PHE A 177 4.36 -15.01 3.70
C PHE A 177 3.25 -14.74 2.69
N ILE A 178 2.43 -15.76 2.45
CA ILE A 178 1.25 -15.68 1.60
C ILE A 178 0.04 -16.02 2.47
N ARG A 179 -0.98 -15.16 2.45
CA ARG A 179 -2.22 -15.38 3.20
C ARG A 179 -3.39 -14.76 2.45
N GLU A 180 -4.49 -15.51 2.31
CA GLU A 180 -5.71 -15.03 1.63
C GLU A 180 -5.41 -14.40 0.26
N ALA A 181 -4.59 -15.09 -0.55
CA ALA A 181 -4.11 -14.62 -1.86
C ALA A 181 -3.39 -13.25 -1.85
N THR A 182 -2.91 -12.82 -0.69
CA THR A 182 -2.08 -11.64 -0.48
C THR A 182 -0.66 -12.06 -0.14
N ILE A 183 0.30 -11.46 -0.82
CA ILE A 183 1.73 -11.64 -0.59
C ILE A 183 2.20 -10.45 0.25
N VAL A 184 2.83 -10.76 1.39
CA VAL A 184 3.45 -9.75 2.24
C VAL A 184 4.94 -10.04 2.31
N ILE A 185 5.74 -9.11 1.81
CA ILE A 185 7.20 -9.19 1.75
C ILE A 185 7.78 -8.10 2.63
N SER A 186 8.82 -8.41 3.39
CA SER A 186 9.67 -7.40 4.01
C SER A 186 11.14 -7.74 3.85
N SER A 187 12.00 -6.72 3.90
CA SER A 187 13.46 -6.89 4.00
C SER A 187 13.93 -7.36 5.39
N ASP A 188 13.03 -7.51 6.36
CA ASP A 188 13.35 -7.93 7.73
C ASP A 188 12.34 -8.97 8.26
N VAL A 189 12.86 -10.07 8.82
CA VAL A 189 12.04 -11.17 9.36
C VAL A 189 11.17 -10.72 10.54
N ALA A 190 11.67 -9.84 11.41
CA ALA A 190 10.91 -9.38 12.57
C ALA A 190 9.73 -8.51 12.13
N LEU A 191 9.92 -7.65 11.13
CA LEU A 191 8.83 -6.89 10.51
C LEU A 191 7.81 -7.80 9.82
N THR A 192 8.25 -8.83 9.07
CA THR A 192 7.34 -9.82 8.46
C THR A 192 6.48 -10.52 9.52
N LYS A 193 7.08 -10.98 10.62
CA LYS A 193 6.37 -11.61 11.74
C LYS A 193 5.43 -10.64 12.45
N GLN A 194 5.85 -9.39 12.64
CA GLN A 194 5.00 -8.35 13.23
C GLN A 194 3.74 -8.12 12.39
N MET A 195 3.86 -7.98 11.06
CA MET A 195 2.71 -7.79 10.18
C MET A 195 1.78 -9.01 10.20
N LEU A 196 2.32 -10.23 10.23
CA LEU A 196 1.53 -11.45 10.36
C LEU A 196 0.79 -11.53 11.70
N ASN A 197 1.44 -11.12 12.80
CA ASN A 197 0.81 -11.07 14.11
C ASN A 197 -0.41 -10.14 14.14
N VAL A 198 -0.27 -8.95 13.56
CA VAL A 198 -1.37 -7.99 13.44
C VAL A 198 -2.46 -8.50 12.50
N TRP A 199 -2.09 -9.20 11.42
CA TRP A 199 -3.05 -9.87 10.54
C TRP A 199 -3.92 -10.88 11.29
N ASP A 200 -3.32 -11.63 12.22
CA ASP A 200 -4.01 -12.59 13.10
C ASP A 200 -4.88 -11.94 14.20
N GLY A 201 -4.94 -10.61 14.25
CA GLY A 201 -5.72 -9.87 15.25
C GLY A 201 -4.97 -9.60 16.56
N GLU A 202 -3.65 -9.78 16.60
CA GLU A 202 -2.85 -9.30 17.73
C GLU A 202 -2.92 -7.76 17.79
N GLN A 203 -3.19 -7.24 18.99
CA GLN A 203 -3.29 -5.80 19.20
C GLN A 203 -1.89 -5.17 19.16
N ALA A 204 -1.69 -4.25 18.23
CA ALA A 204 -0.49 -3.42 18.12
C ALA A 204 -0.86 -2.03 17.61
N GLU A 205 0.01 -1.05 17.86
CA GLU A 205 -0.12 0.26 17.22
C GLU A 205 0.34 0.19 15.76
N THR A 206 -0.55 0.58 14.85
CA THR A 206 -0.38 0.49 13.41
C THR A 206 -0.22 1.89 12.80
N LEU A 207 0.07 1.96 11.50
CA LEU A 207 0.05 3.23 10.77
C LEU A 207 -1.33 3.89 10.83
N ALA A 208 -2.41 3.10 10.89
CA ALA A 208 -3.77 3.60 11.10
C ALA A 208 -3.97 4.30 12.45
N ASP A 209 -3.07 4.12 13.42
CA ASP A 209 -3.08 4.80 14.72
C ASP A 209 -2.15 6.03 14.76
N ASN A 210 -1.34 6.26 13.72
CA ASN A 210 -0.47 7.43 13.62
C ASN A 210 -1.31 8.69 13.36
N ARG A 211 -1.34 9.61 14.33
CA ARG A 211 -2.10 10.87 14.25
C ARG A 211 -1.74 11.73 13.05
N ARG A 212 -0.47 11.78 12.63
CA ARG A 212 -0.05 12.58 11.46
C ARG A 212 -0.63 11.99 10.18
N PHE A 213 -0.54 10.67 10.05
CA PHE A 213 -1.14 9.92 8.95
C PHE A 213 -2.66 10.09 8.92
N THR A 214 -3.37 9.79 10.00
CA THR A 214 -4.84 9.85 10.03
C THR A 214 -5.37 11.26 9.80
N THR A 215 -4.69 12.27 10.31
CA THR A 215 -5.03 13.67 10.07
C THR A 215 -4.93 14.04 8.58
N ILE A 216 -3.87 13.60 7.88
CA ILE A 216 -3.74 13.82 6.43
C ILE A 216 -4.79 13.02 5.66
N MET A 217 -4.94 11.73 5.95
CA MET A 217 -5.88 10.86 5.25
C MET A 217 -7.32 11.33 5.39
N SER A 218 -7.73 11.79 6.58
CA SER A 218 -9.08 12.32 6.81
C SER A 218 -9.42 13.55 5.95
N ARG A 219 -8.41 14.31 5.50
CA ARG A 219 -8.55 15.48 4.62
C ARG A 219 -8.22 15.19 3.15
N SER A 220 -7.84 13.95 2.85
CA SER A 220 -7.50 13.48 1.50
C SER A 220 -8.54 12.47 1.02
N GLN A 221 -9.79 12.64 1.46
CA GLN A 221 -10.92 11.82 1.01
C GLN A 221 -11.48 12.44 -0.26
N GLY A 222 -11.87 11.61 -1.21
CA GLY A 222 -12.70 12.05 -2.33
C GLY A 222 -14.18 12.11 -1.96
N THR A 223 -15.04 12.17 -2.97
CA THR A 223 -16.50 12.05 -2.76
C THR A 223 -16.89 10.58 -2.57
N LYS A 224 -18.18 10.32 -2.38
CA LYS A 224 -18.66 8.93 -2.26
C LYS A 224 -18.51 8.19 -3.59
N GLU A 225 -18.69 8.91 -4.69
CA GLU A 225 -18.62 8.44 -6.07
C GLU A 225 -17.17 8.40 -6.58
N GLU A 226 -16.33 9.36 -6.18
CA GLU A 226 -14.95 9.48 -6.66
C GLU A 226 -13.96 9.25 -5.52
N ARG A 227 -13.65 7.97 -5.25
CA ARG A 227 -12.67 7.60 -4.23
C ARG A 227 -11.24 7.66 -4.79
N PRO A 228 -10.24 8.01 -3.96
CA PRO A 228 -8.85 8.02 -4.43
C PRO A 228 -8.35 6.64 -4.80
N GLN A 229 -7.70 6.51 -5.96
CA GLN A 229 -7.02 5.28 -6.35
C GLN A 229 -5.66 5.16 -5.64
N ILE A 230 -4.99 6.29 -5.34
CA ILE A 230 -3.70 6.32 -4.65
C ILE A 230 -3.79 7.13 -3.35
N THR A 231 -3.16 6.64 -2.29
CA THR A 231 -2.84 7.42 -1.08
C THR A 231 -1.37 7.29 -0.74
N TRP A 232 -0.78 8.37 -0.21
CA TRP A 232 0.63 8.38 0.15
C TRP A 232 0.90 9.29 1.34
N PHE A 233 2.00 9.00 2.04
CA PHE A 233 2.39 9.68 3.26
C PHE A 233 3.89 9.55 3.49
N VAL A 234 4.52 10.61 3.99
CA VAL A 234 5.93 10.61 4.36
C VAL A 234 6.20 11.57 5.53
N GLU A 235 7.10 11.17 6.43
CA GLU A 235 7.67 12.01 7.50
C GLU A 235 9.11 12.36 7.12
N PRO A 236 9.36 13.37 6.25
CA PRO A 236 10.64 13.51 5.56
C PRO A 236 11.80 13.84 6.51
N ILE A 237 11.58 14.72 7.49
CA ILE A 237 12.61 15.12 8.45
C ILE A 237 12.96 13.95 9.37
N ASP A 238 11.95 13.24 9.90
CA ASP A 238 12.17 12.08 10.76
C ASP A 238 12.78 10.90 9.98
N LEU A 239 12.42 10.73 8.72
CA LEU A 239 13.04 9.75 7.81
C LEU A 239 14.54 10.01 7.66
N VAL A 240 14.95 11.25 7.32
CA VAL A 240 16.37 11.60 7.17
C VAL A 240 17.11 11.44 8.51
N LYS A 241 16.51 11.87 9.63
CA LYS A 241 17.09 11.64 10.98
C LYS A 241 17.33 10.16 11.25
N ARG A 242 16.41 9.27 10.86
CA ARG A 242 16.56 7.81 11.06
C ARG A 242 17.64 7.20 10.17
N LEU A 243 17.69 7.60 8.90
CA LEU A 243 18.67 7.11 7.93
C LEU A 243 20.12 7.56 8.22
N THR A 244 20.28 8.68 8.92
CA THR A 244 21.60 9.27 9.23
C THR A 244 22.11 8.93 10.62
N ARG A 245 21.39 8.08 11.38
CA ARG A 245 21.82 7.61 12.71
C ARG A 245 23.20 6.96 12.62
N GLY A 246 24.08 7.31 13.56
CA GLY A 246 25.45 6.80 13.61
C GLY A 246 26.42 7.46 12.63
N ASN A 247 25.98 8.38 11.76
CA ASN A 247 26.85 9.16 10.89
C ASN A 247 27.02 10.59 11.46
N LEU A 248 28.16 10.84 12.11
CA LEU A 248 28.46 12.13 12.75
C LEU A 248 28.42 13.32 11.77
N THR A 249 28.90 13.14 10.54
CA THR A 249 28.91 14.18 9.51
C THR A 249 27.48 14.53 9.09
N ALA A 250 26.64 13.51 8.86
CA ALA A 250 25.24 13.72 8.52
C ALA A 250 24.46 14.35 9.67
N ALA A 251 24.74 13.94 10.91
CA ALA A 251 24.15 14.53 12.11
C ALA A 251 24.51 16.02 12.27
N ALA A 252 25.75 16.41 11.97
CA ALA A 252 26.16 17.82 11.96
C ALA A 252 25.39 18.64 10.91
N GLY A 253 25.15 18.06 9.72
CA GLY A 253 24.31 18.68 8.70
C GLY A 253 22.86 18.88 9.15
N LEU A 254 22.28 17.95 9.92
CA LEU A 254 20.92 18.08 10.44
C LEU A 254 20.78 19.12 11.56
N ALA A 255 21.88 19.49 12.22
CA ALA A 255 21.87 20.47 13.30
C ALA A 255 21.51 21.90 12.83
N ILE A 256 21.60 22.20 11.53
CA ILE A 256 21.20 23.49 10.97
C ILE A 256 19.69 23.60 10.74
N LEU A 257 18.97 22.48 10.66
CA LEU A 257 17.54 22.46 10.30
C LEU A 257 16.67 23.31 11.24
N PRO A 258 16.86 23.26 12.58
CA PRO A 258 16.12 24.13 13.50
C PRO A 258 16.36 25.62 13.27
N ALA A 259 17.60 26.01 12.96
CA ALA A 259 17.92 27.41 12.66
C ALA A 259 17.21 27.91 11.39
N LEU A 260 16.97 27.00 10.42
CA LEU A 260 16.19 27.28 9.22
C LEU A 260 14.68 27.15 9.46
N GLY A 261 14.24 26.58 10.59
CA GLY A 261 12.84 26.28 10.89
C GLY A 261 12.23 25.15 10.04
N VAL A 262 13.04 24.42 9.27
CA VAL A 262 12.56 23.34 8.38
C VAL A 262 12.30 22.03 9.13
N ASP A 263 12.81 21.91 10.34
CA ASP A 263 12.45 20.86 11.30
C ASP A 263 10.98 20.92 11.74
N GLY A 264 10.32 22.06 11.52
CA GLY A 264 8.88 22.22 11.69
C GLY A 264 8.03 21.49 10.65
N LEU A 265 8.61 20.91 9.60
CA LEU A 265 7.90 20.05 8.66
C LEU A 265 7.70 18.65 9.27
N GLN A 266 6.46 18.33 9.63
CA GLN A 266 6.13 17.11 10.37
C GLN A 266 5.79 15.93 9.46
N ALA A 267 4.97 16.18 8.42
CA ALA A 267 4.58 15.16 7.46
C ALA A 267 4.09 15.79 6.16
N ILE A 268 4.19 15.05 5.07
CA ILE A 268 3.57 15.36 3.79
C ILE A 268 2.77 14.14 3.38
N GLY A 269 1.61 14.33 2.78
CA GLY A 269 0.87 13.22 2.22
C GLY A 269 -0.36 13.70 1.48
N GLY A 270 -1.13 12.75 1.00
CA GLY A 270 -2.22 13.08 0.12
C GLY A 270 -2.87 11.89 -0.53
N SER A 271 -3.69 12.20 -1.52
CA SER A 271 -4.38 11.24 -2.34
C SER A 271 -4.45 11.71 -3.78
N MET A 272 -4.66 10.77 -4.70
CA MET A 272 -4.87 11.06 -6.11
C MET A 272 -6.11 10.32 -6.59
N ILE A 273 -6.99 11.07 -7.24
CA ILE A 273 -8.19 10.60 -7.91
C ILE A 273 -7.96 10.80 -9.41
N LEU A 274 -8.16 9.76 -10.21
CA LEU A 274 -8.02 9.79 -11.66
C LEU A 274 -9.39 9.66 -12.32
N ALA A 275 -9.49 10.22 -13.54
CA ALA A 275 -10.66 10.11 -14.40
C ALA A 275 -11.96 10.48 -13.68
N THR A 276 -11.96 11.67 -13.09
CA THR A 276 -13.18 12.25 -12.49
C THR A 276 -14.12 12.77 -13.57
N GLU A 277 -15.39 13.03 -13.24
CA GLU A 277 -16.37 13.50 -14.22
C GLU A 277 -15.98 14.85 -14.84
N GLU A 278 -15.44 15.76 -14.02
CA GLU A 278 -15.11 17.13 -14.44
C GLU A 278 -13.62 17.34 -14.75
N PHE A 279 -12.73 16.61 -14.07
CA PHE A 279 -11.28 16.78 -14.19
C PHE A 279 -10.59 15.50 -14.67
N ASP A 280 -9.47 15.65 -15.36
CA ASP A 280 -8.63 14.50 -15.74
C ASP A 280 -8.06 13.78 -14.50
N SER A 281 -7.73 14.56 -13.46
CA SER A 281 -7.33 14.07 -12.15
C SER A 281 -7.51 15.13 -11.07
N ILE A 282 -7.73 14.69 -9.83
CA ILE A 282 -7.75 15.53 -8.63
C ILE A 282 -6.67 15.03 -7.68
N MET A 283 -5.79 15.94 -7.23
CA MET A 283 -4.76 15.65 -6.24
C MET A 283 -5.02 16.42 -4.96
N HIS A 284 -5.14 15.71 -3.85
CA HIS A 284 -5.06 16.31 -2.52
C HIS A 284 -3.61 16.24 -2.05
N LEU A 285 -3.00 17.39 -1.76
CA LEU A 285 -1.67 17.50 -1.16
C LEU A 285 -1.78 18.25 0.16
N HIS A 286 -1.35 17.60 1.25
CA HIS A 286 -1.32 18.17 2.58
C HIS A 286 0.11 18.21 3.11
N VAL A 287 0.50 19.39 3.59
CA VAL A 287 1.77 19.62 4.27
C VAL A 287 1.47 19.94 5.72
N MET A 288 1.83 19.02 6.62
CA MET A 288 1.68 19.19 8.05
C MET A 288 2.92 19.90 8.62
N MET A 289 2.68 21.03 9.29
CA MET A 289 3.72 21.83 9.92
C MET A 289 3.42 22.04 11.40
N GLN A 290 4.48 22.20 12.20
CA GLN A 290 4.36 22.61 13.59
C GLN A 290 3.77 24.02 13.71
N THR A 291 3.09 24.27 14.83
CA THR A 291 2.54 25.59 15.16
C THR A 291 3.11 26.05 16.51
N PRO A 292 3.68 27.27 16.61
CA PRO A 292 3.85 28.26 15.54
C PRO A 292 4.91 27.86 14.49
N ARG A 293 4.80 28.42 13.27
CA ARG A 293 5.83 28.27 12.23
C ARG A 293 7.02 29.18 12.54
N GLU A 294 8.23 28.68 12.27
CA GLU A 294 9.49 29.39 12.50
C GLU A 294 10.37 29.41 11.25
N GLY A 295 11.45 30.21 11.27
CA GLY A 295 12.44 30.27 10.21
C GLY A 295 11.86 30.54 8.81
N VAL A 296 12.33 29.82 7.80
CA VAL A 296 11.89 29.96 6.40
C VAL A 296 10.44 29.52 6.21
N LEU A 297 9.93 28.59 7.01
CA LEU A 297 8.54 28.15 6.91
C LEU A 297 7.54 29.24 7.33
N LYS A 298 7.95 30.17 8.20
CA LYS A 298 7.15 31.36 8.53
C LYS A 298 6.98 32.31 7.35
N MET A 299 7.97 32.36 6.45
CA MET A 299 7.93 33.22 5.25
C MET A 299 6.94 32.68 4.20
N ILE A 300 6.63 31.39 4.24
CA ILE A 300 5.62 30.76 3.38
C ILE A 300 4.23 31.06 3.98
N ALA A 301 3.75 32.27 3.70
CA ALA A 301 2.43 32.76 4.06
C ALA A 301 1.52 32.74 2.81
N LEU A 302 1.11 31.54 2.40
CA LEU A 302 0.13 31.39 1.32
C LEU A 302 -1.21 31.97 1.79
N GLU A 303 -1.72 32.94 1.05
CA GLU A 303 -3.07 33.49 1.23
C GLU A 303 -4.04 32.80 0.28
N PRO A 304 -5.33 32.67 0.63
CA PRO A 304 -6.35 32.27 -0.32
C PRO A 304 -6.33 33.21 -1.53
N GLY A 305 -6.19 32.65 -2.72
CA GLY A 305 -6.22 33.38 -3.99
C GLY A 305 -7.42 32.96 -4.84
N ASP A 306 -7.74 33.78 -5.86
CA ASP A 306 -8.65 33.37 -6.92
C ASP A 306 -8.03 32.19 -7.69
N ILE A 307 -8.81 31.11 -7.84
CA ILE A 307 -8.41 29.88 -8.53
C ILE A 307 -9.00 29.81 -9.94
N THR A 308 -9.69 30.86 -10.39
CA THR A 308 -10.18 30.97 -11.76
C THR A 308 -8.98 30.98 -12.71
N PRO A 309 -8.93 30.07 -13.69
CA PRO A 309 -7.87 30.10 -14.70
C PRO A 309 -7.87 31.43 -15.45
N GLU A 310 -6.69 31.89 -15.82
CA GLU A 310 -6.56 33.08 -16.67
C GLU A 310 -7.27 32.87 -18.02
N ASN A 311 -7.77 33.94 -18.64
CA ASN A 311 -8.56 33.86 -19.89
C ASN A 311 -7.82 33.23 -21.09
N TRP A 312 -6.51 33.06 -21.01
CA TRP A 312 -5.68 32.41 -22.04
C TRP A 312 -5.44 30.92 -21.76
N VAL A 313 -5.82 30.43 -20.58
CA VAL A 313 -5.85 29.00 -20.25
C VAL A 313 -7.18 28.45 -20.80
N PRO A 314 -7.13 27.63 -21.86
CA PRO A 314 -8.32 27.14 -22.55
C PRO A 314 -9.15 26.16 -21.71
#